data_AF-A0A3B8X7X1-F1
#
_entry.id   AF-A0A3B8X7X1-F1
#
_cell.length_a   1.000
_cell.length_b   1.000
_cell.length_c   1.000
_cell.angle_alpha   90.00
_cell.angle_beta   90.00
_cell.angle_gamma   90.00
#
_symmetry.space_group_name_H-M   'P 1'
#
loop_
_entity.id
_entity.type
_entity.pdbx_description
1 polymer ?
#
loop_
_entity_poly.entity_id
_entity_poly.type
_entity_poly.pdbx_seq_one_letter_code
_entity_poly.pdbx_strand_id
1 'polypeptide(L)'
;MIVDAHLDIAWNATSDGRGFLAPPAPGYVISRPALTSAGVGLVCATLYTAPARARRAMRTRFVYENAHEAHIMALAQVNYYKSCDLHLIRDSRELQNYVRGWKRGQIAAVLLMEGA
;
A
#
# COMPACT_ATOMS: atom_id res chain seq x y z
N MET A 1 -18.10 -5.30 4.88
CA MET A 1 -16.72 -4.82 4.68
C MET A 1 -16.42 -4.87 3.20
N ILE A 2 -15.91 -3.79 2.61
CA ILE A 2 -15.39 -3.81 1.24
C ILE A 2 -13.95 -4.32 1.28
N VAL A 3 -13.60 -5.15 0.31
CA VAL A 3 -12.23 -5.61 0.05
C VAL A 3 -11.75 -4.93 -1.22
N ASP A 4 -10.63 -4.24 -1.13
CA ASP A 4 -9.92 -3.73 -2.30
C ASP A 4 -8.75 -4.68 -2.61
N ALA A 5 -8.74 -5.25 -3.81
CA ALA A 5 -7.76 -6.25 -4.18
C ALA A 5 -6.43 -5.66 -4.66
N HIS A 6 -6.28 -4.33 -4.74
CA HIS A 6 -5.06 -3.71 -5.25
C HIS A 6 -4.97 -2.20 -4.94
N LEU A 7 -4.04 -1.78 -4.07
CA LEU A 7 -3.79 -0.36 -3.80
C LEU A 7 -2.31 -0.01 -3.64
N ASP A 8 -1.87 0.99 -4.42
CA ASP A 8 -0.53 1.59 -4.43
C ASP A 8 -0.28 2.61 -3.30
N ILE A 9 -0.61 2.23 -2.06
CA ILE A 9 -0.51 3.14 -0.92
C ILE A 9 0.96 3.54 -0.67
N ALA A 10 1.87 2.56 -0.54
CA ALA A 10 3.27 2.88 -0.23
C ALA A 10 4.03 3.48 -1.41
N TRP A 11 3.70 3.10 -2.65
CA TRP A 11 4.25 3.76 -3.84
C TRP A 11 3.87 5.26 -3.87
N ASN A 12 2.60 5.60 -3.66
CA ASN A 12 2.14 7.00 -3.63
C ASN A 12 2.86 7.81 -2.53
N ALA A 13 3.15 7.19 -1.39
CA ALA A 13 3.86 7.86 -0.31
C ALA A 13 5.37 8.03 -0.59
N THR A 14 6.03 6.99 -1.09
CA THR A 14 7.49 6.99 -1.26
C THR A 14 7.96 7.68 -2.53
N SER A 15 7.20 7.56 -3.63
CA SER A 15 7.55 8.17 -4.93
C SER A 15 7.06 9.62 -5.07
N ASP A 16 5.86 9.90 -4.56
CA ASP A 16 5.14 11.16 -4.82
C ASP A 16 4.85 11.98 -3.54
N GLY A 17 5.23 11.48 -2.36
CA GLY A 17 5.03 12.17 -1.08
C GLY A 17 3.57 12.24 -0.61
N ARG A 18 2.66 11.46 -1.21
CA ARG A 18 1.24 11.45 -0.86
C ARG A 18 0.98 10.49 0.29
N GLY A 19 0.97 11.03 1.51
CA GLY A 19 0.83 10.25 2.73
C GLY A 19 -0.55 9.60 2.91
N PHE A 20 -0.58 8.43 3.57
CA PHE A 20 -1.77 7.62 3.78
C PHE A 20 -2.62 8.04 4.99
N LEU A 21 -2.04 8.65 6.01
CA LEU A 21 -2.71 8.89 7.29
C LEU A 21 -3.54 10.19 7.33
N ALA A 22 -3.20 11.16 6.48
CA ALA A 22 -3.91 12.42 6.35
C ALA A 22 -5.08 12.31 5.35
N PRO A 23 -5.94 13.34 5.22
CA PRO A 23 -6.85 13.44 4.07
C PRO A 23 -6.10 13.26 2.75
N PRO A 24 -6.75 12.71 1.71
CA PRO A 24 -6.07 12.43 0.45
C PRO A 24 -5.58 13.73 -0.20
N ALA A 25 -4.47 13.65 -0.94
CA ALA A 25 -3.96 14.79 -1.70
C ALA A 25 -5.01 15.28 -2.73
N PRO A 26 -4.99 16.58 -3.12
CA PRO A 26 -5.92 17.10 -4.11
C PRO A 26 -5.92 16.29 -5.41
N GLY A 27 -7.10 15.83 -5.86
CA GLY A 27 -7.25 14.99 -7.05
C GLY A 27 -7.08 13.48 -6.80
N TYR A 28 -6.83 13.06 -5.56
CA TYR A 28 -6.69 11.65 -5.17
C TYR A 28 -7.77 11.24 -4.17
N VAL A 29 -8.03 9.94 -4.08
CA VAL A 29 -9.12 9.38 -3.26
C VAL A 29 -8.63 8.41 -2.19
N ILE A 30 -7.35 8.03 -2.23
CA ILE A 30 -6.81 6.99 -1.36
C ILE A 30 -6.15 7.62 -0.14
N SER A 31 -6.73 7.36 1.03
CA SER A 31 -6.14 7.60 2.35
C SER A 31 -6.87 6.75 3.40
N ARG A 32 -6.28 6.56 4.59
CA ARG A 32 -6.89 5.80 5.68
C ARG A 32 -8.27 6.38 6.07
N PRO A 33 -8.44 7.70 6.27
CA PRO A 33 -9.76 8.27 6.55
C PRO A 33 -10.77 8.03 5.42
N ALA A 34 -10.37 8.17 4.16
CA ALA A 34 -11.26 7.97 3.02
C ALA A 34 -11.70 6.50 2.89
N LEU A 35 -10.76 5.55 3.00
CA LEU A 35 -11.05 4.13 2.91
C LEU A 35 -11.95 3.64 4.04
N THR A 36 -11.62 4.00 5.29
CA THR A 36 -12.35 3.52 6.46
C THR A 36 -13.77 4.11 6.54
N SER A 37 -13.97 5.37 6.13
CA SER A 37 -15.31 5.99 6.04
C SER A 37 -16.18 5.34 4.96
N ALA A 38 -15.58 5.01 3.81
CA ALA A 38 -16.21 4.24 2.73
C ALA A 38 -16.52 2.78 3.11
N GLY A 39 -16.00 2.27 4.23
CA GLY A 39 -16.23 0.90 4.69
C GLY A 39 -15.30 -0.14 4.06
N VAL A 40 -14.19 0.30 3.45
CA VAL A 40 -13.07 -0.56 3.07
C VAL A 40 -12.36 -1.02 4.34
N GLY A 41 -12.27 -2.34 4.52
CA GLY A 41 -11.64 -2.94 5.69
C GLY A 41 -10.50 -3.88 5.38
N LEU A 42 -10.34 -4.31 4.13
CA LEU A 42 -9.20 -5.12 3.72
C LEU A 42 -8.67 -4.59 2.40
N VAL A 43 -7.35 -4.44 2.30
CA VAL A 43 -6.68 -4.03 1.07
C VAL A 43 -5.56 -5.00 0.72
N CYS A 44 -5.33 -5.26 -0.55
CA CYS A 44 -4.04 -5.79 -0.99
C CYS A 44 -3.10 -4.61 -1.19
N ALA A 45 -2.21 -4.41 -0.22
CA ALA A 45 -1.24 -3.33 -0.21
C ALA A 45 -0.06 -3.71 -1.09
N THR A 46 0.10 -3.03 -2.22
CA THR A 46 1.11 -3.39 -3.22
C THR A 46 2.53 -3.06 -2.73
N LEU A 47 3.47 -3.88 -3.19
CA LEU A 47 4.90 -3.60 -3.24
C LEU A 47 5.25 -3.46 -4.72
N TYR A 48 5.25 -2.23 -5.22
CA TYR A 48 5.55 -1.93 -6.62
C TYR A 48 6.85 -1.15 -6.73
N THR A 49 7.75 -1.57 -7.62
CA THR A 49 8.99 -0.85 -7.88
C THR A 49 9.15 -0.62 -9.38
N ALA A 50 9.47 0.61 -9.77
CA ALA A 50 9.59 0.97 -11.18
C ALA A 50 11.03 0.74 -11.68
N PRO A 51 11.24 0.00 -12.79
CA PRO A 51 12.56 -0.12 -13.39
C PRO A 51 12.98 1.19 -14.08
N ALA A 52 14.28 1.42 -14.25
CA ALA A 52 14.81 2.64 -14.87
C ALA A 52 14.26 2.91 -16.28
N ARG A 53 13.92 1.88 -17.04
CA ARG A 53 13.26 2.01 -18.34
C ARG A 53 11.87 2.67 -18.26
N ALA A 54 11.19 2.59 -17.12
CA ALA A 54 9.88 3.20 -16.89
C ALA A 54 9.96 4.69 -16.49
N ARG A 55 11.17 5.22 -16.22
CA ARG A 55 11.41 6.60 -15.75
C ARG A 55 10.65 7.66 -16.55
N ARG A 56 10.70 7.57 -17.89
CA ARG A 56 10.02 8.54 -18.77
C ARG A 56 8.50 8.41 -18.71
N ALA A 57 7.98 7.18 -18.74
CA ALA A 57 6.55 6.92 -18.72
C ALA A 57 5.92 7.35 -17.39
N MET A 58 6.60 7.08 -16.28
CA MET A 58 6.12 7.36 -14.93
C MET A 58 6.47 8.77 -14.42
N ARG A 59 7.31 9.52 -15.14
CA ARG A 59 7.75 10.89 -14.77
C ARG A 59 8.32 10.98 -13.35
N THR A 60 8.96 9.92 -12.87
CA THR A 60 9.57 9.84 -11.54
C THR A 60 11.05 9.55 -11.63
N ARG A 61 11.83 10.03 -10.65
CA ARG A 61 13.24 9.62 -10.46
C ARG A 61 13.37 8.41 -9.55
N PHE A 62 12.29 7.99 -8.90
CA PHE A 62 12.25 6.86 -7.98
C PHE A 62 12.15 5.54 -8.76
N VAL A 63 13.29 5.09 -9.31
CA VAL A 63 13.41 3.90 -10.14
C VAL A 63 14.63 3.08 -9.74
N TYR A 64 14.63 1.78 -10.03
CA TYR A 64 15.78 0.88 -9.84
C TYR A 64 16.50 0.54 -11.15
N GLU A 65 17.80 0.31 -11.08
CA GLU A 65 18.65 -0.18 -12.18
C GLU A 65 19.03 -1.65 -11.99
N ASN A 66 18.95 -2.18 -10.77
CA ASN A 66 19.29 -3.56 -10.44
C ASN A 66 18.39 -4.14 -9.34
N ALA A 67 18.50 -5.45 -9.11
CA ALA A 67 17.67 -6.18 -8.13
C ALA A 67 17.91 -5.74 -6.68
N HIS A 68 19.12 -5.29 -6.34
CA HIS A 68 19.44 -4.80 -5.01
C HIS A 68 18.69 -3.50 -4.70
N GLU A 69 18.67 -2.57 -5.64
CA GLU A 69 17.88 -1.33 -5.53
C GLU A 69 16.37 -1.62 -5.46
N ALA A 70 15.86 -2.53 -6.30
CA ALA A 70 14.46 -2.96 -6.22
C ALA A 70 14.10 -3.51 -4.84
N HIS A 71 14.99 -4.33 -4.25
CA HIS A 71 14.83 -4.86 -2.91
C HIS A 71 14.78 -3.76 -1.84
N ILE A 72 15.68 -2.77 -1.89
CA ILE A 72 15.68 -1.63 -0.98
C ILE A 72 14.36 -0.84 -1.10
N MET A 73 13.90 -0.57 -2.33
CA MET A 73 12.64 0.13 -2.58
C MET A 73 11.43 -0.64 -2.05
N ALA A 74 11.38 -1.96 -2.23
CA ALA A 74 10.31 -2.80 -1.69
C ALA A 74 10.33 -2.84 -0.16
N LEU A 75 11.50 -2.94 0.46
CA LEU A 75 11.65 -2.86 1.91
C LEU A 75 11.20 -1.51 2.47
N ALA A 76 11.50 -0.41 1.78
CA ALA A 76 11.02 0.92 2.18
C ALA A 76 9.49 0.97 2.22
N GLN A 77 8.81 0.32 1.27
CA GLN A 77 7.35 0.23 1.25
C GLN A 77 6.78 -0.65 2.38
N VAL A 78 7.40 -1.79 2.67
CA VAL A 78 7.02 -2.61 3.85
C VAL A 78 7.15 -1.80 5.13
N ASN A 79 8.24 -1.05 5.28
CA ASN A 79 8.48 -0.20 6.44
C ASN A 79 7.48 0.96 6.52
N TYR A 80 7.06 1.52 5.39
CA TYR A 80 6.00 2.53 5.35
C TYR A 80 4.66 2.00 5.86
N TYR A 81 4.28 0.78 5.47
CA TYR A 81 3.05 0.16 5.99
C TYR A 81 3.11 -0.05 7.50
N LYS A 82 4.27 -0.51 8.01
CA LYS A 82 4.50 -0.65 9.44
C LYS A 82 4.44 0.69 10.17
N SER A 83 5.05 1.76 9.63
CA SER A 83 5.02 3.08 10.26
C SER A 83 3.62 3.72 10.24
N CYS A 84 2.73 3.25 9.37
CA CYS A 84 1.34 3.66 9.38
C CYS A 84 0.49 2.90 10.42
N ASP A 85 1.05 1.95 11.17
CA ASP A 85 0.30 0.99 11.99
C ASP A 85 -0.79 0.29 11.17
N LEU A 86 -0.46 -0.13 9.93
CA LEU A 86 -1.36 -0.94 9.11
C LEU A 86 -1.16 -2.42 9.49
N HIS A 87 -2.21 -3.07 9.97
CA HIS A 87 -2.16 -4.48 10.34
C HIS A 87 -1.93 -5.35 9.09
N LEU A 88 -0.74 -5.96 9.00
CA LEU A 88 -0.37 -6.84 7.89
C LEU A 88 -0.75 -8.29 8.21
N ILE A 89 -1.77 -8.79 7.54
CA ILE A 89 -2.25 -10.17 7.61
C ILE A 89 -1.31 -11.06 6.78
N ARG A 90 -0.79 -12.12 7.41
CA ARG A 90 0.26 -12.97 6.85
C ARG A 90 -0.25 -14.34 6.40
N ASP A 91 -1.37 -14.79 6.95
CA ASP A 91 -1.92 -16.10 6.66
C ASP A 91 -3.46 -16.11 6.69
N SER A 92 -4.03 -17.25 6.25
CA SER A 92 -5.47 -17.44 6.18
C SER A 92 -6.15 -17.47 7.56
N ARG A 93 -5.43 -17.84 8.63
CA ARG A 93 -5.98 -17.87 9.99
C ARG A 93 -6.10 -16.47 10.55
N GLU A 94 -5.07 -15.64 10.41
CA GLU A 94 -5.10 -14.21 10.74
C GLU A 94 -6.21 -13.51 9.96
N LEU A 95 -6.37 -13.82 8.66
CA LEU A 95 -7.44 -13.28 7.83
C LEU A 95 -8.83 -13.65 8.38
N GLN A 96 -9.06 -14.93 8.66
CA GLN A 96 -10.35 -15.39 9.20
C GLN A 96 -10.67 -14.72 10.53
N ASN A 97 -9.68 -14.57 11.41
CA ASN A 97 -9.86 -13.89 12.69
C ASN A 97 -10.20 -12.41 12.51
N TYR A 98 -9.49 -11.73 11.60
CA TYR A 98 -9.76 -10.32 11.28
C TYR A 98 -11.18 -10.13 10.74
N VAL A 99 -11.59 -10.93 9.76
CA VAL A 99 -12.92 -10.86 9.15
C VAL A 99 -14.04 -11.09 10.17
N ARG A 100 -13.88 -12.07 11.07
CA ARG A 100 -14.87 -12.36 12.13
C ARG A 100 -15.00 -11.22 13.13
N GLY A 101 -13.91 -10.52 13.42
CA GLY A 101 -13.85 -9.44 14.41
C GLY A 101 -14.00 -8.03 13.83
N TRP A 102 -14.15 -7.90 12.51
CA TRP A 102 -14.09 -6.60 11.84
C TRP A 102 -15.20 -5.65 12.27
N LYS A 103 -14.82 -4.39 12.50
CA LYS A 103 -15.73 -3.26 12.78
C LYS A 103 -15.44 -2.12 11.82
N ARG A 104 -16.48 -1.35 11.49
CA ARG A 104 -16.34 -0.13 10.68
C ARG A 104 -15.32 0.82 11.31
N GLY A 105 -14.45 1.40 10.49
CA GLY A 105 -13.30 2.19 10.96
C GLY A 105 -11.98 1.40 10.99
N GLN A 106 -12.02 0.07 10.99
CA GLN A 106 -10.82 -0.77 10.92
C GLN A 106 -10.44 -1.08 9.48
N ILE A 107 -9.13 -1.11 9.23
CA ILE A 107 -8.53 -1.53 7.96
C ILE A 107 -7.27 -2.37 8.23
N ALA A 108 -7.13 -3.47 7.51
CA ALA A 108 -5.95 -4.31 7.48
C ALA A 108 -5.49 -4.52 6.03
N ALA A 109 -4.30 -5.07 5.86
CA ALA A 109 -3.75 -5.33 4.55
C ALA A 109 -3.16 -6.73 4.42
N VAL A 110 -3.25 -7.28 3.21
CA VAL A 110 -2.39 -8.37 2.75
C VAL A 110 -1.34 -7.74 1.84
N LEU A 111 -0.07 -8.11 2.00
CA LEU A 111 0.96 -7.63 1.07
C LEU A 111 0.82 -8.33 -0.28
N LEU A 112 0.88 -7.54 -1.36
CA LEU A 112 0.82 -8.01 -2.73
C LEU A 112 2.09 -7.56 -3.46
N MET A 113 2.88 -8.49 -3.99
CA MET A 113 4.02 -8.14 -4.84
C MET A 113 3.54 -7.85 -6.26
N GLU A 114 3.80 -6.65 -6.76
CA GLU A 114 3.45 -6.24 -8.12
C GLU A 114 4.71 -6.10 -8.98
N GLY A 115 4.96 -7.10 -9.81
CA GLY A 115 6.19 -7.25 -10.56
C GLY A 115 7.27 -7.94 -9.73
N ALA A 116 7.72 -9.11 -10.20
CA ALA A 116 8.78 -9.93 -9.60
C ALA A 116 9.87 -10.22 -10.65
#